data_AF-A0A968YTY4-F1
#
_entry.id   AF-A0A968YTY4-F1
#
_cell.length_a   1.000
_cell.length_b   1.000
_cell.length_c   1.000
_cell.angle_alpha   90.00
_cell.angle_beta   90.00
_cell.angle_gamma   90.00
#
_symmetry.space_group_name_H-M   'P 1'
#
loop_
_entity.id
_entity.type
_entity.pdbx_description
1 polymer ?
#
loop_
_entity_poly.entity_id
_entity_poly.type
_entity_poly.pdbx_seq_one_letter_code
_entity_poly.pdbx_strand_id
1 'polypeptide(L)'
;AQSSITNNGWLRDFLWAQATQAITSYGTALSAYGLLFLAGHFVFGFSLMFLFSGRGYWQELIESIVWAHSKLKITPAIQPRALSIIQGRAVGAAHYLLGGIVTTWAFFLARMSALG
;
A
#
# COMPACT_ATOMS: atom_id res chain seq x y z
N ALA A 1 -6.04 29.91 10.40
CA ALA A 1 -7.41 30.08 9.88
C ALA A 1 -7.47 30.11 8.35
N GLN A 2 -6.60 30.85 7.66
CA GLN A 2 -6.69 31.01 6.20
C GLN A 2 -6.19 29.79 5.38
N SER A 3 -5.43 28.87 5.96
CA SER A 3 -4.92 27.71 5.22
C SER A 3 -5.96 26.62 4.98
N SER A 4 -6.92 26.41 5.88
CA SER A 4 -7.88 25.30 5.80
C SER A 4 -9.02 25.50 4.80
N ILE A 5 -9.11 26.68 4.17
CA ILE A 5 -10.14 27.01 3.17
C ILE A 5 -9.67 26.75 1.72
N THR A 6 -8.44 26.25 1.54
CA THR A 6 -7.92 25.91 0.20
C THR A 6 -7.24 24.55 0.21
N ASN A 7 -7.37 23.79 -0.88
CA ASN A 7 -6.65 22.52 -1.05
C ASN A 7 -5.12 22.71 -0.94
N ASN A 8 -4.59 23.82 -1.45
CA ASN A 8 -3.16 24.10 -1.35
C ASN A 8 -2.72 24.32 0.11
N GLY A 9 -3.53 24.98 0.93
CA GLY A 9 -3.22 25.12 2.36
C GLY A 9 -3.25 23.78 3.09
N TRP A 10 -4.17 22.86 2.75
CA TRP A 10 -4.13 21.49 3.27
C TRP A 10 -2.88 20.70 2.85
N LEU A 11 -2.48 20.81 1.58
CA LEU A 11 -1.29 20.12 1.08
C LEU A 11 -0.01 20.69 1.69
N ARG A 12 0.14 22.01 1.71
CA ARG A 12 1.38 22.69 2.12
C ARG A 12 1.52 22.79 3.65
N ASP A 13 0.50 23.33 4.32
CA ASP A 13 0.61 23.71 5.73
C ASP A 13 0.24 22.57 6.70
N PHE A 14 -0.49 21.58 6.21
CA PHE A 14 -0.84 20.39 6.99
C PHE A 14 -0.02 19.18 6.54
N LEU A 15 -0.27 18.60 5.36
CA LEU A 15 0.37 17.34 4.97
C LEU A 15 1.88 17.47 4.82
N TRP A 16 2.37 18.42 4.02
CA TRP A 16 3.80 18.59 3.79
C TRP A 16 4.54 19.02 5.05
N ALA A 17 4.10 20.13 5.68
CA ALA A 17 4.80 20.68 6.84
C ALA A 17 4.83 19.68 8.02
N GLN A 18 3.74 18.96 8.28
CA GLN A 18 3.63 18.08 9.45
C GLN A 18 4.13 16.64 9.19
N ALA A 19 4.39 16.26 7.93
CA ALA A 19 5.03 14.98 7.64
C ALA A 19 6.52 14.96 7.99
N THR A 20 7.13 16.13 8.26
CA THR A 20 8.55 16.28 8.59
C THR A 20 9.00 15.29 9.66
N GLN A 21 8.25 15.16 10.76
CA GLN A 21 8.61 14.26 11.87
C GLN A 21 8.60 12.78 11.45
N ALA A 22 7.71 12.37 10.56
CA ALA A 22 7.68 11.00 10.06
C ALA A 22 8.88 10.71 9.15
N ILE A 23 9.21 11.62 8.24
CA ILE A 23 10.26 11.42 7.22
C ILE A 23 11.69 11.61 7.75
N THR A 24 11.88 12.36 8.84
CA THR A 24 13.21 12.54 9.48
C THR A 24 13.39 11.70 10.74
N SER A 25 12.51 10.73 11.00
CA SER A 25 12.53 9.91 12.23
C SER A 25 13.63 8.84 12.27
N TYR A 26 14.32 8.58 11.16
CA TYR A 26 15.33 7.50 11.09
C TYR A 26 16.51 7.79 12.04
N GLY A 27 16.99 6.74 12.72
CA GLY A 27 18.03 6.89 13.75
C GLY A 27 17.52 7.44 15.09
N THR A 28 16.20 7.63 15.25
CA THR A 28 15.57 8.02 16.52
C THR A 28 14.66 6.92 17.08
N ALA A 29 14.13 7.13 18.30
CA ALA A 29 13.12 6.24 18.89
C ALA A 29 11.80 6.20 18.09
N LEU A 30 11.55 7.17 17.21
CA LEU A 30 10.36 7.24 16.36
C LEU A 30 10.55 6.55 15.00
N SER A 31 11.72 5.94 14.74
CA SER A 31 12.06 5.33 13.45
C SER A 31 11.06 4.27 12.98
N ALA A 32 10.43 3.54 13.91
CA ALA A 32 9.36 2.59 13.59
C ALA A 32 8.17 3.25 12.88
N TYR A 33 7.80 4.48 13.25
CA TYR A 33 6.73 5.22 12.56
C TYR A 33 7.16 5.64 11.17
N GLY A 34 8.40 6.08 10.95
CA GLY A 34 8.91 6.36 9.60
C GLY A 34 8.92 5.12 8.70
N LEU A 35 9.29 3.96 9.24
CA LEU A 35 9.23 2.68 8.50
C LEU A 35 7.79 2.30 8.16
N LEU A 36 6.86 2.40 9.12
CA LEU A 36 5.45 2.08 8.89
C LEU A 36 4.76 3.09 7.99
N PHE A 37 5.18 4.36 7.98
CA PHE A 37 4.72 5.37 7.04
C PHE A 37 5.03 4.95 5.59
N LEU A 38 6.24 4.48 5.32
CA LEU A 38 6.63 4.00 3.98
C LEU A 38 5.96 2.65 3.65
N ALA A 39 5.87 1.73 4.62
CA ALA A 39 5.19 0.45 4.43
C ALA A 39 3.69 0.64 4.12
N GLY A 40 3.03 1.58 4.79
CA GLY A 40 1.65 1.97 4.50
C GLY A 40 1.47 2.45 3.06
N HIS A 41 2.37 3.32 2.59
CA HIS A 41 2.37 3.78 1.19
C HIS A 41 2.57 2.62 0.20
N PHE A 42 3.50 1.71 0.50
CA PHE A 42 3.74 0.54 -0.33
C PHE A 42 2.49 -0.34 -0.44
N VAL A 43 1.85 -0.65 0.69
CA VAL A 43 0.63 -1.47 0.74
C VAL A 43 -0.53 -0.78 0.01
N PHE A 44 -0.66 0.54 0.16
CA PHE A 44 -1.64 1.32 -0.58
C PHE A 44 -1.38 1.24 -2.10
N GLY A 45 -0.15 1.46 -2.55
CA GLY A 45 0.21 1.35 -3.97
C GLY A 45 0.00 -0.06 -4.52
N PHE A 46 0.36 -1.09 -3.75
CA PHE A 46 0.14 -2.50 -4.08
C PHE A 46 -1.34 -2.82 -4.29
N SER A 47 -2.24 -2.22 -3.51
CA SER A 47 -3.69 -2.41 -3.66
C SER A 47 -4.21 -2.05 -5.04
N LEU A 48 -3.63 -1.02 -5.68
CA LEU A 48 -4.05 -0.53 -6.98
C LEU A 48 -3.82 -1.56 -8.09
N MET A 49 -2.84 -2.44 -7.91
CA MET A 49 -2.62 -3.57 -8.82
C MET A 49 -3.89 -4.44 -8.94
N PHE A 50 -4.58 -4.71 -7.84
CA PHE A 50 -5.81 -5.51 -7.84
C PHE A 50 -7.04 -4.71 -8.27
N LEU A 51 -7.09 -3.41 -7.95
CA LEU A 51 -8.24 -2.56 -8.24
C LEU A 51 -8.30 -2.11 -9.70
N PHE A 52 -7.15 -1.98 -10.37
CA PHE A 52 -7.07 -1.50 -11.76
C PHE A 52 -6.84 -2.61 -12.80
N SER A 53 -6.60 -3.85 -12.36
CA SER A 53 -6.48 -5.01 -13.25
C SER A 53 -7.65 -5.99 -13.10
N GLY A 54 -7.74 -6.94 -14.02
CA GLY A 54 -8.80 -7.95 -14.04
C GLY A 54 -8.24 -9.37 -14.03
N ARG A 55 -9.10 -10.33 -13.65
CA ARG A 55 -8.77 -11.76 -13.57
C ARG A 55 -8.20 -12.33 -14.88
N GLY A 56 -8.72 -11.91 -16.04
CA GLY A 56 -8.33 -12.44 -17.35
C GLY A 56 -6.83 -12.30 -17.60
N TYR A 57 -6.30 -11.08 -17.45
CA TYR A 57 -4.87 -10.80 -17.57
C TYR A 57 -4.00 -11.71 -16.70
N TRP A 58 -4.34 -11.84 -15.42
CA TRP A 58 -3.58 -12.68 -14.49
C TRP A 58 -3.71 -14.17 -14.80
N GLN A 59 -4.85 -14.61 -15.32
CA GLN A 59 -5.07 -16.01 -15.68
C GLN A 59 -4.21 -16.41 -16.90
N GLU A 60 -4.14 -15.57 -17.92
CA GLU A 60 -3.28 -15.79 -19.10
C GLU A 60 -1.78 -15.79 -18.73
N LEU A 61 -1.37 -14.91 -17.81
CA LEU A 61 -0.01 -14.93 -17.26
C LEU A 61 0.27 -16.24 -16.51
N ILE A 62 -0.65 -16.69 -15.65
CA ILE A 62 -0.52 -17.96 -14.93
C ILE A 62 -0.41 -19.13 -15.90
N GLU A 63 -1.15 -19.14 -17.01
CA GLU A 63 -1.08 -20.19 -18.02
C GLU A 63 0.30 -20.27 -18.68
N SER A 64 0.92 -19.12 -18.97
CA SER A 64 2.29 -19.05 -19.48
C SER A 64 3.31 -19.58 -18.45
N ILE A 65 3.11 -19.28 -17.17
CA ILE A 65 3.96 -19.80 -16.07
C ILE A 65 3.78 -21.30 -15.90
N VAL A 66 2.55 -21.81 -15.95
CA VAL A 66 2.24 -23.25 -15.85
C VAL A 66 2.84 -24.02 -17.02
N TRP A 67 2.83 -23.45 -18.23
CA TRP A 67 3.53 -24.02 -19.36
C TRP A 67 5.03 -24.21 -19.06
N ALA A 68 5.70 -23.20 -18.49
CA ALA A 68 7.11 -23.31 -18.10
C ALA A 68 7.35 -24.39 -17.03
N HIS A 69 6.48 -24.47 -16.02
CA HIS A 69 6.55 -25.51 -14.98
C HIS A 69 6.38 -26.93 -15.56
N SER A 70 5.52 -27.07 -16.57
CA SER A 70 5.29 -28.35 -17.24
C SER A 70 6.52 -28.86 -17.98
N LYS A 71 7.31 -27.96 -18.59
CA LYS A 71 8.57 -28.31 -19.26
C LYS A 71 9.62 -28.85 -18.29
N LEU A 72 9.62 -28.34 -17.06
CA LEU A 72 10.49 -28.80 -16.00
C LEU A 72 9.91 -29.95 -15.17
N LYS A 73 8.69 -30.42 -15.49
CA LYS A 73 7.96 -31.47 -14.76
C LYS A 73 7.78 -31.17 -13.27
N ILE A 74 7.61 -29.90 -12.92
CA ILE A 74 7.36 -29.41 -11.55
C ILE A 74 5.97 -28.77 -11.40
N THR A 75 5.04 -29.10 -12.30
CA THR A 75 3.67 -28.60 -12.21
C THR A 75 2.99 -29.15 -10.95
N PRO A 76 2.37 -28.30 -10.12
CA PRO A 76 1.62 -28.76 -8.96
C PRO A 76 0.38 -29.56 -9.38
N ALA A 77 -0.05 -30.50 -8.53
CA ALA A 77 -1.27 -31.29 -8.77
C ALA A 77 -2.56 -30.45 -8.72
N ILE A 78 -2.59 -29.43 -7.85
CA ILE A 78 -3.70 -28.47 -7.77
C ILE A 78 -3.46 -27.37 -8.80
N GLN A 79 -4.41 -27.19 -9.71
CA GLN A 79 -4.28 -26.22 -10.79
C GLN A 79 -4.30 -24.78 -10.24
N PRO A 80 -3.25 -23.97 -10.48
CA PRO A 80 -3.25 -22.58 -10.06
C PRO A 80 -4.24 -21.77 -10.91
N ARG A 81 -5.02 -20.92 -10.23
CA ARG A 81 -6.01 -20.03 -10.85
C ARG A 81 -5.82 -18.63 -10.31
N ALA A 82 -6.02 -17.64 -11.17
CA ALA A 82 -6.14 -16.26 -10.72
C ALA A 82 -7.36 -16.12 -9.77
N LEU A 83 -7.26 -15.19 -8.83
CA LEU A 83 -8.33 -14.87 -7.87
C LEU A 83 -9.66 -14.62 -8.60
N SER A 84 -10.77 -14.99 -7.96
CA SER A 84 -12.09 -14.63 -8.49
C SER A 84 -12.26 -13.11 -8.52
N ILE A 85 -13.20 -12.60 -9.32
CA ILE A 85 -13.45 -11.15 -9.44
C ILE A 85 -13.77 -10.52 -8.08
N ILE A 86 -14.59 -11.19 -7.27
CA ILE A 86 -14.97 -10.69 -5.93
C ILE A 86 -13.78 -10.77 -4.97
N GLN A 87 -12.99 -11.85 -5.01
CA GLN A 87 -11.77 -11.93 -4.20
C GLN A 87 -10.75 -10.86 -4.57
N GLY A 88 -10.53 -10.60 -5.87
CA GLY A 88 -9.64 -9.52 -6.32
C GLY A 88 -10.07 -8.15 -5.80
N ARG A 89 -11.38 -7.85 -5.86
CA ARG A 89 -11.95 -6.62 -5.26
C ARG A 89 -11.74 -6.57 -3.75
N ALA A 90 -12.00 -7.68 -3.04
CA ALA A 90 -11.85 -7.75 -1.59
C ALA A 90 -10.39 -7.57 -1.17
N VAL A 91 -9.45 -8.24 -1.84
CA VAL A 91 -8.00 -8.10 -1.60
C VAL A 91 -7.55 -6.67 -1.88
N GLY A 92 -7.98 -6.08 -3.00
CA GLY A 92 -7.71 -4.68 -3.32
C GLY A 92 -8.22 -3.73 -2.24
N ALA A 93 -9.49 -3.83 -1.84
CA ALA A 93 -10.06 -2.98 -0.80
C ALA A 93 -9.37 -3.17 0.57
N ALA A 94 -9.04 -4.40 0.94
CA ALA A 94 -8.35 -4.69 2.20
C ALA A 94 -6.98 -4.01 2.26
N HIS A 95 -6.16 -4.11 1.20
CA HIS A 95 -4.85 -3.46 1.15
C HIS A 95 -4.98 -1.94 1.02
N TYR A 96 -5.96 -1.44 0.28
CA TYR A 96 -6.21 0.00 0.14
C TYR A 96 -6.49 0.65 1.50
N LEU A 97 -7.40 0.05 2.27
CA LEU A 97 -7.75 0.51 3.61
C LEU A 97 -6.58 0.34 4.59
N LEU A 98 -5.95 -0.83 4.62
CA LEU A 98 -4.81 -1.09 5.49
C LEU A 98 -3.67 -0.07 5.24
N GLY A 99 -3.27 0.11 3.98
CA GLY A 99 -2.21 1.03 3.60
C GLY A 99 -2.54 2.48 3.94
N GLY A 100 -3.75 2.93 3.61
CA GLY A 100 -4.19 4.30 3.90
C GLY A 100 -4.29 4.60 5.41
N ILE A 101 -4.83 3.66 6.19
CA ILE A 101 -4.96 3.79 7.64
C ILE A 101 -3.58 3.77 8.31
N VAL A 102 -2.70 2.82 7.96
CA VAL A 102 -1.34 2.73 8.53
C VAL A 102 -0.50 3.96 8.19
N THR A 103 -0.61 4.47 6.96
CA THR A 103 0.07 5.71 6.55
C THR A 103 -0.35 6.89 7.43
N THR A 104 -1.65 7.05 7.62
CA THR A 104 -2.23 8.14 8.43
C THR A 104 -1.88 7.98 9.92
N TRP A 105 -1.96 6.76 10.43
CA TRP A 105 -1.58 6.41 11.81
C TRP A 105 -0.11 6.74 12.11
N ALA A 106 0.80 6.33 11.22
CA ALA A 106 2.22 6.60 11.37
C ALA A 106 2.54 8.11 11.30
N PHE A 107 1.90 8.83 10.37
CA PHE A 107 2.00 10.28 10.26
C PHE A 107 1.60 10.98 11.57
N PHE A 108 0.42 10.66 12.11
CA PHE A 108 -0.08 11.30 13.32
C PHE A 108 0.77 10.97 14.55
N LEU A 109 1.13 9.70 14.75
CA LEU A 109 1.90 9.32 15.94
C LEU A 109 3.33 9.86 15.92
N ALA A 110 4.00 9.86 14.76
CA ALA A 110 5.32 10.49 14.64
C ALA A 110 5.24 12.00 14.93
N ARG A 111 4.22 12.68 14.40
CA ARG A 111 4.00 14.12 14.60
C ARG A 111 3.72 14.47 16.05
N MET A 112 2.77 13.79 16.69
CA MET A 112 2.34 14.09 18.05
C MET A 112 3.41 13.73 19.07
N SER A 113 4.09 12.59 18.91
CA SER A 113 5.13 12.14 19.87
C SER A 113 6.42 12.97 19.83
N ALA A 114 6.62 13.75 18.77
CA ALA A 114 7.79 14.62 18.62
C ALA A 114 7.55 16.06 19.11
N LEU A 115 6.29 16.44 19.37
CA LEU A 115 5.90 17.81 19.74
C LEU A 115 5.15 17.90 21.07
N GLY A 116 4.50 16.81 21.50
CA GLY A 116 3.95 16.66 22.84
C GLY A 116 4.99 16.09 23.78
#